data_AF-A0A0D2L443-F1
#
_entry.id   AF-A0A0D2L443-F1
#
_cell.length_a   1.000
_cell.length_b   1.000
_cell.length_c   1.000
_cell.angle_alpha   90.00
_cell.angle_beta   90.00
_cell.angle_gamma   90.00
#
_symmetry.space_group_name_H-M   'P 1'
#
loop_
_entity.id
_entity.type
_entity.pdbx_description
1 polymer ?
#
loop_
_entity_poly.entity_id
_entity_poly.type
_entity_poly.pdbx_seq_one_letter_code
_entity_poly.pdbx_strand_id
1 'polypeptide(L)'
;MFAGNVTVDEAAGRALFYVFVERVHSPETAPVILWLNGGPGCSSLGGGFMSELGPYFPHQQGNALKSNPYAWNNGLVGLRSGDLVIW
;
A
#
# COMPACT_ATOMS: atom_id res chain seq x y z
N MET A 1 -1.20 10.89 1.84
CA MET A 1 -1.37 9.75 0.89
C MET A 1 -1.07 10.27 -0.50
N PHE A 2 -0.34 9.49 -1.27
CA PHE A 2 0.07 9.82 -2.64
C PHE A 2 -0.32 8.66 -3.57
N ALA A 3 -0.60 8.97 -4.82
CA ALA A 3 -0.78 7.99 -5.87
C ALA A 3 -0.23 8.55 -7.16
N GLY A 4 0.32 7.69 -8.01
CA GLY A 4 0.92 8.11 -9.27
C GLY A 4 1.47 6.95 -10.06
N ASN A 5 2.17 7.27 -11.13
CA ASN A 5 2.85 6.30 -11.97
C ASN A 5 4.35 6.55 -11.94
N VAL A 6 5.12 5.47 -11.93
CA VAL A 6 6.57 5.49 -12.15
C VAL A 6 6.84 4.77 -13.46
N THR A 7 7.43 5.46 -14.43
CA THR A 7 7.88 4.85 -15.68
C THR A 7 9.00 3.86 -15.37
N VAL A 8 8.84 2.62 -15.80
CA VAL A 8 9.82 1.54 -15.56
C VAL A 8 10.51 1.08 -16.85
N ASP A 9 9.98 1.48 -18.00
CA ASP A 9 10.56 1.22 -19.32
C ASP A 9 10.00 2.24 -20.32
N GLU A 10 10.81 3.24 -20.62
CA GLU A 10 10.45 4.34 -21.51
C GLU A 10 10.25 3.87 -22.95
N ALA A 11 11.09 2.95 -23.44
CA ALA A 11 11.03 2.45 -24.81
C ALA A 11 9.74 1.65 -25.07
N ALA A 12 9.30 0.87 -24.09
CA ALA A 12 8.03 0.16 -24.15
C ALA A 12 6.82 1.01 -23.71
N GLY A 13 7.04 2.25 -23.23
CA GLY A 13 5.98 3.10 -22.67
C GLY A 13 5.31 2.51 -21.41
N ARG A 14 6.03 1.70 -20.62
CA ARG A 14 5.48 0.99 -19.46
C ARG A 14 5.72 1.77 -18.17
N ALA A 15 4.65 1.95 -17.41
CA ALA A 15 4.68 2.53 -16.08
C ALA A 15 3.92 1.66 -15.07
N LEU A 16 4.38 1.67 -13.82
CA LEU A 16 3.70 1.02 -12.71
C LEU A 16 2.94 2.08 -11.89
N PHE A 17 1.67 1.81 -11.65
CA PHE A 17 0.86 2.61 -10.72
C PHE A 17 1.21 2.24 -9.27
N TYR A 18 1.31 3.23 -8.40
CA TYR A 18 1.53 3.05 -6.97
C TYR A 18 0.53 3.85 -6.14
N VAL A 19 0.32 3.36 -4.92
CA VAL A 19 -0.34 4.08 -3.83
C VAL A 19 0.58 4.02 -2.61
N PHE A 20 0.85 5.19 -2.03
CA PHE A 20 1.70 5.33 -0.86
C PHE A 20 0.93 6.03 0.27
N VAL A 21 0.96 5.40 1.45
CA VAL A 21 0.40 5.96 2.68
C VAL A 21 1.49 6.05 3.73
N GLU A 22 1.57 7.21 4.37
CA GLU A 22 2.52 7.44 5.45
C GLU A 22 2.04 6.79 6.74
N ARG A 23 2.99 6.53 7.64
CA ARG A 23 2.68 6.12 9.00
C ARG A 23 1.87 7.22 9.69
N VAL A 24 0.84 6.83 10.45
CA VAL A 24 -0.03 7.80 11.14
C VAL A 24 0.75 8.62 12.19
N HIS A 25 1.76 8.02 12.84
CA HIS A 25 2.56 8.66 13.87
C HIS A 25 4.05 8.55 13.56
N SER A 26 4.80 9.64 13.69
CA SER A 26 6.25 9.72 13.42
C SER A 26 6.67 9.20 12.02
N PRO A 27 6.04 9.67 10.92
CA PRO A 27 6.32 9.19 9.57
C PRO A 27 7.78 9.36 9.14
N GLU A 28 8.46 10.40 9.62
CA GLU A 28 9.85 10.72 9.32
C GLU A 28 10.86 9.67 9.84
N THR A 29 10.48 8.86 10.82
CA THR A 29 11.33 7.78 11.37
C THR A 29 10.89 6.39 10.93
N ALA A 30 9.79 6.28 10.19
CA ALA A 30 9.21 5.00 9.82
C ALA A 30 9.98 4.33 8.67
N PRO A 31 10.10 2.98 8.67
CA PRO A 31 10.51 2.26 7.46
C PRO A 31 9.56 2.51 6.29
N VAL A 32 10.08 2.40 5.07
CA VAL A 32 9.27 2.24 3.86
C VAL A 32 9.05 0.75 3.62
N ILE A 33 7.80 0.32 3.50
CA ILE A 33 7.42 -1.07 3.20
C ILE A 33 6.76 -1.09 1.82
N LEU A 34 7.29 -1.94 0.93
CA LEU A 34 6.67 -2.25 -0.36
C LEU A 34 5.82 -3.51 -0.21
N TRP A 35 4.55 -3.44 -0.59
CA TRP A 35 3.64 -4.60 -0.58
C TRP A 35 3.21 -4.95 -1.99
N LEU A 36 3.33 -6.23 -2.35
CA LEU A 36 2.95 -6.75 -3.66
C LEU A 36 1.98 -7.92 -3.48
N ASN A 37 0.80 -7.86 -4.09
CA ASN A 37 -0.02 -9.05 -4.20
C ASN A 37 0.47 -9.89 -5.38
N GLY A 38 0.43 -11.21 -5.21
CA GLY A 38 0.83 -12.18 -6.22
C GLY A 38 -0.25 -12.47 -7.27
N GLY A 39 -0.35 -13.73 -7.69
CA GLY A 39 -1.22 -14.16 -8.79
C GLY A 39 -0.49 -15.13 -9.69
N PRO A 40 -0.18 -14.79 -10.95
CA PRO A 40 0.12 -13.45 -11.49
C PRO A 40 -1.09 -12.62 -11.96
N GLY A 41 -0.94 -11.29 -11.98
CA GLY A 41 -1.90 -10.34 -12.58
C GLY A 41 -2.91 -9.70 -11.63
N CYS A 42 -2.97 -10.12 -10.36
CA CYS A 42 -3.80 -9.46 -9.36
C CYS A 42 -3.17 -8.12 -8.95
N SER A 43 -4.00 -7.13 -8.64
CA SER A 43 -3.55 -5.79 -8.24
C SER A 43 -3.32 -5.70 -6.73
N SER A 44 -2.16 -5.17 -6.33
CA SER A 44 -1.87 -4.82 -4.93
C SER A 44 -2.78 -3.73 -4.37
N LEU A 45 -3.38 -2.91 -5.23
CA LEU A 45 -4.38 -1.92 -4.81
C LEU A 45 -5.66 -2.63 -4.37
N GLY A 46 -6.16 -3.56 -5.18
CA GLY A 46 -7.42 -4.26 -4.91
C GLY A 46 -7.31 -5.24 -3.75
N GLY A 47 -6.30 -6.12 -3.77
CA GLY A 47 -6.06 -7.11 -2.71
C GLY A 47 -5.54 -6.45 -1.45
N GLY A 48 -4.27 -6.04 -1.47
CA GLY A 48 -3.57 -5.50 -0.31
C GLY A 48 -4.21 -4.23 0.25
N PHE A 49 -4.21 -3.17 -0.55
CA PHE A 49 -4.57 -1.84 -0.04
C PHE A 49 -6.06 -1.71 0.31
N MET A 50 -6.96 -2.23 -0.54
CA MET A 50 -8.41 -2.06 -0.36
C MET A 50 -9.09 -3.21 0.38
N SER A 51 -8.48 -4.38 0.51
CA SER A 51 -9.15 -5.56 1.10
C SER A 51 -8.40 -6.21 2.26
N GLU A 52 -7.12 -5.89 2.48
CA GLU A 52 -6.30 -6.54 3.51
C GLU A 52 -5.76 -5.56 4.55
N LEU A 53 -4.79 -4.70 4.16
CA LEU A 53 -3.90 -4.02 5.10
C LEU A 53 -3.91 -2.49 5.03
N GLY A 54 -4.59 -1.89 4.05
CA GLY A 54 -4.63 -0.44 3.90
C GLY A 54 -5.48 0.26 4.97
N PRO A 55 -5.44 1.60 5.01
CA PRO A 55 -6.11 2.41 6.03
C PRO A 55 -7.64 2.37 5.94
N TYR A 56 -8.19 1.98 4.80
CA TYR A 56 -9.61 1.98 4.55
C TYR A 56 -10.06 0.79 3.70
N PHE A 57 -11.24 0.25 4.04
CA PHE A 57 -11.96 -0.72 3.23
C PHE A 57 -13.12 -0.05 2.48
N PRO A 58 -13.45 -0.47 1.26
CA PRO A 58 -14.67 -0.03 0.59
C PRO A 58 -15.90 -0.49 1.38
N HIS A 59 -16.85 0.43 1.58
CA HIS A 59 -18.16 0.09 2.11
C HIS A 59 -18.93 -0.73 1.06
N GLN A 60 -19.79 -1.67 1.50
CA GLN A 60 -20.52 -2.56 0.58
C GLN A 60 -21.36 -1.81 -0.47
N GLN A 61 -21.84 -0.61 -0.13
CA GLN A 61 -22.62 0.23 -1.05
C GLN A 61 -21.75 1.03 -2.05
N GLY A 62 -20.42 0.96 -1.93
CA GLY A 62 -19.46 1.61 -2.85
C GLY A 62 -19.36 3.14 -2.74
N ASN A 63 -20.16 3.77 -1.88
CA ASN A 63 -20.24 5.23 -1.72
C ASN A 63 -19.46 5.78 -0.52
N ALA A 64 -18.83 4.90 0.27
CA ALA A 64 -18.11 5.28 1.47
C ALA A 64 -16.91 4.36 1.69
N LEU A 65 -16.01 4.82 2.55
CA LEU A 65 -14.87 4.06 3.04
C LEU A 65 -15.02 3.84 4.54
N LYS A 66 -14.73 2.61 5.01
CA LYS A 66 -14.69 2.26 6.43
C LYS A 66 -13.23 2.24 6.87
N SER A 67 -12.92 2.93 7.97
CA SER A 67 -11.58 2.89 8.57
C SER A 67 -11.19 1.46 8.98
N ASN A 68 -9.96 1.07 8.66
CA ASN A 68 -9.34 -0.15 9.13
C ASN A 68 -8.55 0.12 10.42
N PRO A 69 -9.03 -0.29 11.61
CA PRO A 69 -8.31 -0.07 12.86
C PRO A 69 -6.99 -0.86 12.93
N TYR A 70 -6.82 -1.88 12.10
CA TYR A 70 -5.61 -2.73 12.02
C TYR A 70 -4.75 -2.42 10.79
N ALA A 71 -4.92 -1.24 10.20
CA ALA A 71 -4.13 -0.80 9.07
C ALA A 71 -2.64 -0.82 9.40
N TRP A 72 -1.83 -1.31 8.47
CA TRP A 72 -0.39 -1.47 8.69
C TRP A 72 0.32 -0.12 8.91
N ASN A 73 -0.23 0.96 8.36
CA ASN A 73 0.31 2.31 8.57
C ASN A 73 0.00 2.90 9.96
N ASN A 74 -0.76 2.21 10.82
CA ASN A 74 -0.84 2.55 12.25
C ASN A 74 0.45 2.19 13.01
N GLY A 75 1.28 1.31 12.43
CA GLY A 75 2.53 0.82 13.00
C GLY A 75 2.48 -0.70 13.19
N LEU A 76 3.42 -1.39 12.55
CA LEU A 76 3.61 -2.83 12.72
C LEU A 76 4.50 -3.05 13.94
N VAL A 77 4.01 -3.86 14.90
CA VAL A 77 4.81 -4.22 16.07
C VAL A 77 5.99 -5.06 15.59
N GLY A 78 7.20 -4.49 15.70
CA GLY A 78 8.46 -5.20 15.45
C GLY A 78 9.18 -4.87 14.14
N LEU A 79 8.56 -4.15 13.19
CA LEU A 79 9.26 -3.74 11.97
C LEU A 79 10.08 -2.47 12.19
N ARG A 80 11.38 -2.55 11.86
CA ARG A 80 12.37 -1.49 11.96
C ARG A 80 12.73 -0.95 10.58
N SER A 81 13.37 0.21 10.57
CA SER A 81 14.02 0.75 9.37
C SER A 81 14.98 -0.30 8.78
N GLY A 82 14.73 -0.73 7.54
CA GLY A 82 15.53 -1.75 6.85
C GLY A 82 14.87 -3.13 6.72
N ASP A 83 13.72 -3.37 7.35
CA ASP A 83 13.02 -4.65 7.19
C ASP A 83 12.33 -4.73 5.83
N LEU A 84 12.86 -5.58 4.95
CA LEU A 84 12.31 -5.87 3.64
C LEU A 84 11.28 -7.01 3.76
N VAL A 85 10.00 -6.67 3.73
CA VAL A 85 8.92 -7.66 3.62
C VAL A 85 8.53 -7.76 2.15
N ILE A 86 9.13 -8.71 1.43
CA ILE A 86 8.66 -9.14 0.11
C ILE A 86 8.00 -10.51 0.29
N TRP A 87 6.70 -10.60 0.02
CA TRP A 87 6.04 -11.81 -0.44
C TRP A 87 5.20 -11.44 -1.65
#